data_AF-A0A2P5A5Y1-F1
#
_entry.id   AF-A0A2P5A5Y1-F1
#
_cell.length_a   1.000
_cell.length_b   1.000
_cell.length_c   1.000
_cell.angle_alpha   90.00
_cell.angle_beta   90.00
_cell.angle_gamma   90.00
#
_symmetry.space_group_name_H-M   'P 1'
#
loop_
_entity.id
_entity.type
_entity.pdbx_description
1 polymer ?
#
loop_
_entity_poly.entity_id
_entity_poly.type
_entity_poly.pdbx_seq_one_letter_code
_entity_poly.pdbx_strand_id
1 'polypeptide(L)'
;RKKIEEEEKRLERETEKERIRSGKELIEAKRILEENERKRYLALRQSEKEEEKRAREKIRWKLEQDKLERRGTKLQMPLKNPAPLKLSIPVLQEKQNSKLVKPVTKAELMKECLRSLKRNHTDNDARVRRAFQTLLIYVGNVARNPHEEKFRRIRLSNPLFQERVGSLKGGVDFLELCGFERTEEGEFLYLPQEKVNMAVLNSAGSELKSAITNPFFGVLSRPIEESGV
;
A
#
# COMPACT_ATOMS: atom_id res chain seq x y z
N ARG A 1 -79.32 3.16 -12.91
CA ARG A 1 -78.50 4.22 -13.54
C ARG A 1 -77.84 5.11 -12.46
N LYS A 2 -78.58 5.91 -11.67
CA LYS A 2 -77.99 6.75 -10.60
C LYS A 2 -77.09 6.03 -9.57
N LYS A 3 -77.46 4.84 -9.07
CA LYS A 3 -76.64 4.08 -8.11
C LYS A 3 -75.29 3.58 -8.68
N ILE A 4 -75.27 3.25 -9.97
CA ILE A 4 -74.06 2.75 -10.66
C ILE A 4 -73.08 3.91 -10.86
N GLU A 5 -73.60 5.06 -11.29
CA GLU A 5 -72.83 6.29 -11.45
C GLU A 5 -72.25 6.81 -10.12
N GLU A 6 -72.97 6.63 -9.01
CA GLU A 6 -72.50 7.02 -7.68
C GLU A 6 -71.40 6.09 -7.13
N GLU A 7 -71.47 4.78 -7.44
CA GLU A 7 -70.39 3.84 -7.12
C GLU A 7 -69.14 4.06 -7.98
N GLU A 8 -69.31 4.31 -9.27
CA GLU A 8 -68.20 4.60 -10.19
C GLU A 8 -67.42 5.84 -9.74
N LYS A 9 -68.14 6.90 -9.34
CA LYS A 9 -67.55 8.13 -8.78
C LYS A 9 -66.88 7.93 -7.41
N ARG A 10 -67.29 6.91 -6.64
CA ARG A 10 -66.60 6.52 -5.39
C ARG A 10 -65.32 5.75 -5.70
N LEU A 11 -65.37 4.81 -6.64
CA LEU A 11 -64.23 4.02 -7.08
C LEU A 11 -63.14 4.92 -7.68
N GLU A 12 -63.51 5.88 -8.53
CA GLU A 12 -62.58 6.88 -9.08
C GLU A 12 -61.89 7.71 -7.99
N ARG A 13 -62.62 8.06 -6.92
CA ARG A 13 -62.02 8.78 -5.77
C ARG A 13 -61.07 7.89 -4.99
N GLU A 14 -61.31 6.58 -4.93
CA GLU A 14 -60.44 5.63 -4.23
C GLU A 14 -59.16 5.36 -5.02
N THR A 15 -59.26 5.16 -6.34
CA THR A 15 -58.09 4.98 -7.22
C THR A 15 -57.22 6.24 -7.28
N GLU A 16 -57.84 7.43 -7.33
CA GLU A 16 -57.13 8.70 -7.27
C GLU A 16 -56.38 8.88 -5.94
N LYS A 17 -57.00 8.51 -4.80
CA LYS A 17 -56.35 8.52 -3.48
C LYS A 17 -55.21 7.50 -3.40
N GLU A 18 -55.35 6.35 -4.04
CA GLU A 18 -54.32 5.31 -4.06
C GLU A 18 -53.11 5.73 -4.90
N ARG A 19 -53.32 6.40 -6.05
CA ARG A 19 -52.23 7.00 -6.84
C ARG A 19 -51.45 8.05 -6.04
N ILE A 20 -52.15 8.88 -5.27
CA ILE A 20 -51.51 9.90 -4.43
C ILE A 20 -50.73 9.24 -3.27
N ARG A 21 -51.28 8.16 -2.67
CA ARG A 21 -50.58 7.41 -1.62
C ARG A 21 -49.32 6.74 -2.15
N SER A 22 -49.41 6.02 -3.27
CA SER A 22 -48.26 5.35 -3.88
C SER A 22 -47.18 6.35 -4.31
N GLY A 23 -47.56 7.51 -4.83
CA GLY A 23 -46.62 8.59 -5.14
C GLY A 23 -45.88 9.13 -3.90
N LYS A 24 -46.57 9.30 -2.77
CA LYS A 24 -45.95 9.72 -1.50
C LYS A 24 -45.02 8.64 -0.93
N GLU A 25 -45.44 7.38 -0.98
CA GLU A 25 -44.64 6.24 -0.52
C GLU A 25 -43.36 6.08 -1.35
N LEU A 26 -43.42 6.28 -2.66
CA LEU A 26 -42.24 6.26 -3.52
C LEU A 26 -41.22 7.35 -3.16
N ILE A 27 -41.71 8.57 -2.86
CA ILE A 27 -40.84 9.67 -2.45
C ILE A 27 -40.21 9.38 -1.08
N GLU A 28 -40.98 8.85 -0.13
CA GLU A 28 -40.48 8.51 1.20
C GLU A 28 -39.48 7.36 1.15
N ALA A 29 -39.76 6.31 0.36
CA ALA A 29 -38.83 5.20 0.15
C ALA A 29 -37.50 5.68 -0.44
N LYS A 30 -37.54 6.60 -1.41
CA LYS A 30 -36.34 7.21 -1.99
C LYS A 30 -35.54 7.99 -0.94
N ARG A 31 -36.22 8.74 -0.07
CA ARG A 31 -35.58 9.51 1.02
C ARG A 31 -34.88 8.58 2.03
N ILE A 32 -35.55 7.50 2.43
CA ILE A 32 -35.00 6.52 3.38
C ILE A 32 -33.78 5.80 2.80
N LEU A 33 -33.81 5.47 1.51
CA LEU A 33 -32.67 4.83 0.85
C LEU A 33 -31.45 5.76 0.81
N GLU A 34 -31.65 7.03 0.42
CA GLU A 34 -30.58 8.03 0.39
C GLU A 34 -30.00 8.30 1.79
N GLU A 35 -30.84 8.34 2.83
CA GLU A 35 -30.39 8.51 4.21
C GLU A 35 -29.59 7.31 4.72
N ASN A 36 -30.03 6.09 4.40
CA ASN A 36 -29.29 4.87 4.72
C ASN A 36 -27.94 4.80 4.01
N GLU A 37 -27.86 5.21 2.74
CA GLU A 37 -26.60 5.31 2.01
C GLU A 37 -25.64 6.33 2.66
N ARG A 38 -26.14 7.53 3.00
CA ARG A 38 -25.35 8.54 3.73
C ARG A 38 -24.85 8.02 5.06
N LYS A 39 -25.69 7.30 5.82
CA LYS A 39 -25.33 6.71 7.11
C LYS A 39 -24.23 5.66 6.96
N ARG A 40 -24.32 4.78 5.94
CA ARG A 40 -23.27 3.80 5.61
C ARG A 40 -21.96 4.46 5.25
N TYR A 41 -21.99 5.53 4.45
CA TYR A 41 -20.79 6.27 4.07
C TYR A 41 -20.10 6.94 5.25
N LEU A 42 -20.87 7.58 6.14
CA LEU A 42 -20.33 8.20 7.35
C LEU A 42 -19.74 7.16 8.31
N ALA A 43 -20.42 6.01 8.48
CA ALA A 43 -19.91 4.91 9.30
C ALA A 43 -18.58 4.36 8.78
N LEU A 44 -18.46 4.16 7.46
CA LEU A 44 -17.21 3.70 6.84
C LEU A 44 -16.05 4.68 7.09
N ARG A 45 -16.32 5.98 6.96
CA ARG A 45 -15.33 7.03 7.21
C ARG A 45 -14.94 7.14 8.67
N GLN A 46 -15.87 6.86 9.59
CA GLN A 46 -15.57 6.81 11.02
C GLN A 46 -14.74 5.58 11.38
N SER A 47 -15.07 4.40 10.86
CA SER A 47 -14.31 3.17 11.12
C SER A 47 -12.87 3.27 10.59
N GLU A 48 -12.67 3.87 9.40
CA GLU A 48 -11.34 4.09 8.82
C GLU A 48 -10.49 5.03 9.71
N LYS A 49 -11.07 6.15 10.16
CA LYS A 49 -10.39 7.09 11.08
C LYS A 49 -10.06 6.45 12.42
N GLU A 50 -10.92 5.58 12.93
CA GLU A 50 -10.70 4.90 14.20
C GLU A 50 -9.59 3.85 14.07
N GLU A 51 -9.56 3.10 12.97
CA GLU A 51 -8.48 2.15 12.68
C GLU A 51 -7.13 2.86 12.54
N GLU A 52 -7.09 3.99 11.83
CA GLU A 52 -5.89 4.83 11.71
C GLU A 52 -5.40 5.33 13.08
N LYS A 53 -6.32 5.80 13.94
CA LYS A 53 -5.99 6.22 15.31
C LYS A 53 -5.42 5.07 16.14
N ARG A 54 -6.05 3.90 16.12
CA ARG A 54 -5.55 2.71 16.84
C ARG A 54 -4.18 2.28 16.33
N ALA A 55 -3.95 2.32 15.02
CA ALA A 55 -2.64 2.01 14.44
C ALA A 55 -1.57 3.00 14.91
N ARG A 56 -1.88 4.30 14.91
CA ARG A 56 -0.99 5.36 15.39
C ARG A 56 -0.66 5.22 16.87
N GLU A 57 -1.65 4.88 17.70
CA GLU A 57 -1.45 4.63 19.14
C GLU A 57 -0.57 3.41 19.39
N LYS A 58 -0.75 2.31 18.65
CA LYS A 58 0.13 1.13 18.73
C LYS A 58 1.58 1.46 18.39
N ILE A 59 1.82 2.30 17.39
CA ILE A 59 3.18 2.75 17.03
C ILE A 59 3.79 3.60 18.15
N ARG A 60 3.01 4.53 18.71
CA ARG A 60 3.44 5.39 19.83
C ARG A 60 3.83 4.54 21.05
N TRP A 61 3.00 3.57 21.41
CA TRP A 61 3.27 2.65 22.51
C TRP A 61 4.57 1.85 22.31
N LYS A 62 4.81 1.32 21.10
CA LYS A 62 6.07 0.61 20.79
C LYS A 62 7.30 1.49 20.90
N LEU A 63 7.22 2.74 20.42
CA LEU A 63 8.32 3.71 20.54
C LEU A 63 8.64 4.05 22.00
N GLU A 64 7.63 4.10 22.86
CA GLU A 64 7.80 4.38 24.28
C GLU A 64 8.48 3.21 25.02
N GLN A 65 8.09 1.97 24.72
CA GLN A 65 8.76 0.77 25.25
C GLN A 65 10.24 0.70 24.84
N ASP A 66 10.55 0.94 23.57
CA ASP A 66 11.94 1.00 23.07
C ASP A 66 12.75 2.13 23.75
N LYS A 67 12.10 3.27 24.04
CA LYS A 67 12.73 4.37 24.79
C LYS A 67 13.04 3.98 26.23
N LEU A 68 12.18 3.21 26.88
CA LEU A 68 12.39 2.69 28.24
C LEU A 68 13.51 1.63 28.29
N GLU A 69 13.53 0.69 27.34
CA GLU A 69 14.56 -0.35 27.24
C GLU A 69 15.96 0.25 27.03
N ARG A 70 16.06 1.28 26.19
CA ARG A 70 17.32 2.03 25.98
C ARG A 70 17.73 2.86 27.19
N ARG A 71 16.78 3.30 28.03
CA ARG A 71 17.09 4.06 29.26
C ARG A 71 17.49 3.14 30.42
N GLY A 72 16.92 1.94 30.50
CA GLY A 72 17.28 0.91 31.49
C GLY A 72 18.70 0.36 31.29
N THR A 73 19.10 0.15 30.04
CA THR A 73 20.44 -0.37 29.70
C THR A 73 21.56 0.66 29.95
N LYS A 74 21.23 1.96 30.03
CA LYS A 74 22.22 3.06 30.18
C LYS A 74 22.59 3.37 31.65
N LEU A 75 21.97 2.73 32.64
CA LEU A 75 22.16 3.04 34.07
C LEU A 75 23.01 2.03 34.86
N GLN A 76 23.59 1.00 34.24
CA GLN A 76 24.54 0.10 34.91
C GLN A 76 25.91 0.12 34.23
N MET A 77 26.84 0.91 34.79
CA MET A 77 28.29 0.68 34.83
C MET A 77 28.92 1.69 35.82
N PRO A 78 29.75 1.25 36.78
CA PRO A 78 31.21 1.36 36.58
C PRO A 78 32.12 0.23 37.17
N LEU A 79 33.15 -0.13 36.38
CA LEU A 79 34.62 -0.19 36.65
C LEU A 79 35.33 -1.34 37.46
N LYS A 80 36.28 -1.99 36.73
CA LYS A 80 37.62 -2.61 37.04
C LYS A 80 37.80 -3.98 37.77
N ASN A 81 38.14 -5.01 36.98
CA ASN A 81 39.33 -5.94 36.90
C ASN A 81 40.05 -6.49 38.17
N PRO A 82 40.82 -7.63 38.15
CA PRO A 82 40.94 -8.76 37.19
C PRO A 82 41.09 -10.22 37.78
N ALA A 83 41.00 -11.22 36.88
CA ALA A 83 41.61 -12.60 36.89
C ALA A 83 40.79 -13.80 37.48
N PRO A 84 41.09 -15.07 37.11
CA PRO A 84 40.64 -15.67 35.84
C PRO A 84 40.08 -17.11 36.00
N LEU A 85 38.92 -17.43 35.40
CA LEU A 85 38.54 -18.82 35.10
C LEU A 85 37.87 -18.92 33.73
N LYS A 86 38.28 -19.97 33.02
CA LYS A 86 38.14 -20.22 31.59
C LYS A 86 36.68 -20.52 31.19
N LEU A 87 36.22 -19.87 30.12
CA LEU A 87 35.43 -20.48 29.04
C LEU A 87 35.85 -19.78 27.75
N SER A 88 36.22 -20.58 26.76
CA SER A 88 36.92 -20.22 25.53
C SER A 88 36.13 -19.27 24.63
N ILE A 89 36.74 -18.12 24.37
CA ILE A 89 36.51 -17.20 23.25
C ILE A 89 37.78 -17.30 22.36
N PRO A 90 37.69 -17.10 21.04
CA PRO A 90 38.68 -16.28 20.35
C PRO A 90 38.01 -15.00 19.83
N VAL A 91 38.31 -13.85 20.47
CA VAL A 91 39.23 -12.78 20.00
C VAL A 91 38.50 -11.88 18.98
N LEU A 92 37.89 -10.77 19.39
CA LEU A 92 38.46 -9.45 19.70
C LEU A 92 39.27 -8.84 18.54
N GLN A 93 38.71 -7.82 17.87
CA GLN A 93 39.37 -6.56 17.49
C GLN A 93 38.27 -5.48 17.46
N GLU A 94 38.15 -4.60 18.46
CA GLU A 94 38.97 -3.41 18.70
C GLU A 94 38.86 -2.35 17.57
N LYS A 95 37.96 -1.38 17.81
CA LYS A 95 38.10 0.04 17.45
C LYS A 95 38.54 0.34 16.01
N GLN A 96 37.58 0.29 15.09
CA GLN A 96 37.57 1.18 13.93
C GLN A 96 36.19 1.82 13.80
N ASN A 97 36.21 3.14 13.63
CA ASN A 97 35.05 3.99 13.40
C ASN A 97 34.52 3.68 11.99
N SER A 98 33.65 2.68 11.83
CA SER A 98 33.07 2.35 10.52
C SER A 98 31.55 2.25 10.61
N LYS A 99 30.90 3.17 9.89
CA LYS A 99 29.47 3.31 9.64
C LYS A 99 28.73 1.95 9.70
N LEU A 100 27.72 1.88 10.56
CA LEU A 100 26.76 0.79 10.63
C LEU A 100 26.08 0.61 9.26
N VAL A 101 26.59 -0.30 8.44
CA VAL A 101 25.91 -0.77 7.23
C VAL A 101 24.73 -1.60 7.73
N LYS A 102 23.56 -0.97 7.81
CA LYS A 102 22.30 -1.71 8.00
C LYS A 102 22.22 -2.73 6.86
N PRO A 103 21.87 -4.01 7.10
CA PRO A 103 21.59 -4.92 6.00
C PRO A 103 20.49 -4.27 5.16
N VAL A 104 20.78 -3.99 3.89
CA VAL A 104 19.83 -3.33 3.00
C VAL A 104 18.69 -4.31 2.78
N THR A 105 17.60 -4.11 3.52
CA THR A 105 16.41 -4.94 3.39
C THR A 105 15.82 -4.72 2.00
N LYS A 106 15.17 -5.75 1.46
CA LYS A 106 14.48 -5.71 0.17
C LYS A 106 13.50 -4.54 0.04
N ALA A 107 12.86 -4.15 1.14
CA ALA A 107 11.99 -2.97 1.21
C ALA A 107 12.74 -1.64 1.02
N GLU A 108 13.99 -1.52 1.49
CA GLU A 108 14.79 -0.30 1.27
C GLU A 108 15.28 -0.20 -0.18
N LEU A 109 15.60 -1.33 -0.82
CA LEU A 109 15.88 -1.36 -2.27
C LEU A 109 14.66 -0.92 -3.07
N MET A 110 13.47 -1.43 -2.72
CA MET A 110 12.21 -1.03 -3.37
C MET A 110 11.97 0.48 -3.24
N LYS A 111 12.17 1.05 -2.04
CA LYS A 111 12.07 2.50 -1.86
C LYS A 111 13.10 3.24 -2.72
N GLU A 112 14.34 2.77 -2.79
CA GLU A 112 15.35 3.41 -3.64
C GLU A 112 15.00 3.36 -5.12
N CYS A 113 14.47 2.23 -5.64
CA CYS A 113 13.96 2.15 -7.01
C CYS A 113 12.87 3.19 -7.27
N LEU A 114 11.90 3.33 -6.36
CA LEU A 114 10.82 4.32 -6.48
C LEU A 114 11.35 5.76 -6.37
N ARG A 115 12.34 6.01 -5.51
CA ARG A 115 12.99 7.34 -5.39
C ARG A 115 13.78 7.68 -6.64
N SER A 116 14.56 6.74 -7.16
CA SER A 116 15.31 6.87 -8.40
C SER A 116 14.36 7.16 -9.58
N LEU A 117 13.26 6.42 -9.69
CA LEU A 117 12.24 6.64 -10.71
C LEU A 117 11.69 8.07 -10.66
N LYS A 118 11.39 8.57 -9.44
CA LYS A 118 10.92 9.94 -9.20
C LYS A 118 11.97 11.01 -9.53
N ARG A 119 13.24 10.78 -9.19
CA ARG A 119 14.35 11.74 -9.43
C ARG A 119 14.74 11.87 -10.89
N ASN A 120 14.68 10.78 -11.65
CA ASN A 120 15.02 10.79 -13.07
C ASN A 120 13.92 11.41 -13.94
N HIS A 121 12.74 11.68 -13.38
CA HIS A 121 11.58 12.23 -14.08
C HIS A 121 10.92 13.36 -13.27
N THR A 122 11.72 14.26 -12.70
CA THR A 122 11.24 15.40 -11.89
C THR A 122 10.40 16.39 -12.71
N ASP A 123 10.59 16.42 -14.03
CA ASP A 123 9.84 17.24 -14.99
C ASP A 123 8.44 16.68 -15.29
N ASN A 124 8.17 15.40 -14.99
CA ASN A 124 6.94 14.73 -15.39
C ASN A 124 6.31 13.90 -14.25
N ASP A 125 5.88 14.62 -13.22
CA ASP A 125 5.18 14.06 -12.06
C ASP A 125 3.95 13.22 -12.42
N ALA A 126 3.22 13.61 -13.46
CA ALA A 126 2.07 12.85 -13.95
C ALA A 126 2.48 11.47 -14.52
N ARG A 127 3.61 11.39 -15.23
CA ARG A 127 4.16 10.12 -15.73
C ARG A 127 4.64 9.24 -14.58
N VAL A 128 5.32 9.81 -13.58
CA VAL A 128 5.75 9.07 -12.39
C VAL A 128 4.56 8.51 -11.61
N ARG A 129 3.51 9.30 -11.40
CA ARG A 129 2.27 8.82 -10.75
C ARG A 129 1.61 7.68 -11.53
N ARG A 130 1.53 7.78 -12.87
CA ARG A 130 1.01 6.71 -13.74
C ARG A 130 1.86 5.43 -13.64
N ALA A 131 3.18 5.58 -13.53
CA ALA A 131 4.09 4.46 -13.32
C ALA A 131 3.81 3.72 -12.01
N PHE A 132 3.75 4.47 -10.89
CA PHE A 132 3.46 3.89 -9.58
C PHE A 132 2.09 3.22 -9.53
N GLN A 133 1.06 3.81 -10.16
CA GLN A 133 -0.25 3.18 -10.28
C GLN A 133 -0.19 1.87 -11.08
N THR A 134 0.57 1.85 -12.17
CA THR A 134 0.72 0.65 -13.02
C THR A 134 1.45 -0.46 -12.26
N LEU A 135 2.55 -0.13 -11.57
CA LEU A 135 3.28 -1.05 -10.69
C LEU A 135 2.37 -1.60 -9.58
N LEU A 136 1.54 -0.75 -8.97
CA LEU A 136 0.59 -1.15 -7.94
C LEU A 136 -0.47 -2.12 -8.47
N ILE A 137 -0.92 -1.94 -9.71
CA ILE A 137 -1.85 -2.87 -10.35
C ILE A 137 -1.18 -4.23 -10.54
N TYR A 138 0.05 -4.30 -11.04
CA TYR A 138 0.73 -5.59 -11.24
C TYR A 138 0.92 -6.34 -9.92
N VAL A 139 1.51 -5.67 -8.91
CA VAL A 139 1.73 -6.27 -7.58
C VAL A 139 0.39 -6.63 -6.91
N GLY A 140 -0.60 -5.74 -6.98
CA GLY A 140 -1.91 -5.95 -6.38
C GLY A 140 -2.75 -7.02 -7.05
N ASN A 141 -2.57 -7.26 -8.35
CA ASN A 141 -3.26 -8.36 -9.05
C ASN A 141 -2.68 -9.72 -8.66
N VAL A 142 -1.35 -9.83 -8.59
CA VAL A 142 -0.68 -11.04 -8.09
C VAL A 142 -1.04 -11.30 -6.63
N ALA A 143 -1.00 -10.27 -5.77
CA ALA A 143 -1.30 -10.45 -4.35
C ALA A 143 -2.75 -10.90 -4.10
N ARG A 144 -3.70 -10.46 -4.93
CA ARG A 144 -5.10 -10.89 -4.84
C ARG A 144 -5.35 -12.28 -5.43
N ASN A 145 -4.67 -12.61 -6.51
CA ASN A 145 -4.88 -13.85 -7.25
C ASN A 145 -3.53 -14.50 -7.62
N PRO A 146 -2.81 -15.10 -6.64
CA PRO A 146 -1.45 -15.58 -6.85
C PRO A 146 -1.36 -16.80 -7.78
N HIS A 147 -2.43 -17.59 -7.90
CA HIS A 147 -2.45 -18.78 -8.75
C HIS A 147 -2.66 -18.46 -10.23
N GLU A 148 -3.25 -17.30 -10.54
CA GLU A 148 -3.63 -16.93 -11.90
C GLU A 148 -2.40 -16.48 -12.71
N GLU A 149 -2.02 -17.28 -13.71
CA GLU A 149 -0.81 -17.04 -14.51
C GLU A 149 -0.86 -15.72 -15.29
N LYS A 150 -2.03 -15.30 -15.76
CA LYS A 150 -2.18 -14.05 -16.54
C LYS A 150 -1.75 -12.80 -15.76
N PHE A 151 -1.80 -12.84 -14.42
CA PHE A 151 -1.36 -11.73 -13.57
C PHE A 151 0.12 -11.84 -13.19
N ARG A 152 0.71 -13.03 -13.35
CA ARG A 152 2.13 -13.31 -13.11
C ARG A 152 2.99 -13.14 -14.36
N ARG A 153 2.40 -12.86 -15.53
CA ARG A 153 3.11 -12.66 -16.79
C ARG A 153 2.86 -11.26 -17.36
N ILE A 154 3.93 -10.52 -17.63
CA ILE A 154 3.90 -9.17 -18.19
C ILE A 154 4.70 -9.16 -19.49
N ARG A 155 4.11 -8.70 -20.58
CA ARG A 155 4.77 -8.61 -21.89
C ARG A 155 5.60 -7.33 -21.97
N LEU A 156 6.91 -7.46 -22.19
CA LEU A 156 7.84 -6.33 -22.29
C LEU A 156 7.60 -5.52 -23.57
N SER A 157 7.14 -6.13 -24.66
CA SER A 157 6.83 -5.42 -25.91
C SER A 157 5.53 -4.60 -25.87
N ASN A 158 4.75 -4.67 -24.79
CA ASN A 158 3.50 -3.92 -24.70
C ASN A 158 3.79 -2.40 -24.62
N PRO A 159 3.28 -1.58 -25.54
CA PRO A 159 3.58 -0.14 -25.58
C PRO A 159 3.13 0.59 -24.30
N LEU A 160 2.01 0.17 -23.69
CA LEU A 160 1.55 0.75 -22.42
C LEU A 160 2.47 0.41 -21.25
N PHE A 161 3.05 -0.80 -21.26
CA PHE A 161 4.04 -1.18 -20.27
C PHE A 161 5.32 -0.35 -20.47
N GLN A 162 5.80 -0.25 -21.70
CA GLN A 162 7.00 0.51 -22.04
C GLN A 162 6.88 1.99 -21.67
N GLU A 163 5.79 2.66 -22.07
CA GLU A 163 5.57 4.08 -21.78
C GLU A 163 5.57 4.39 -20.26
N ARG A 164 4.95 3.49 -19.48
CA ARG A 164 4.64 3.72 -18.06
C ARG A 164 5.67 3.16 -17.09
N VAL A 165 6.33 2.05 -17.41
CA VAL A 165 7.20 1.33 -16.47
C VAL A 165 8.50 0.90 -17.16
N GLY A 166 8.42 0.29 -18.34
CA GLY A 166 9.57 -0.29 -19.04
C GLY A 166 10.64 0.72 -19.44
N SER A 167 10.24 1.93 -19.84
CA SER A 167 11.17 3.01 -20.21
C SER A 167 11.70 3.79 -19.00
N LEU A 168 11.20 3.53 -17.79
CA LEU A 168 11.57 4.29 -16.59
C LEU A 168 12.65 3.54 -15.82
N LYS A 169 13.80 4.19 -15.60
CA LYS A 169 14.88 3.65 -14.76
C LYS A 169 14.35 3.36 -13.35
N GLY A 170 14.52 2.12 -12.87
CA GLY A 170 13.98 1.64 -11.60
C GLY A 170 12.59 0.99 -11.68
N GLY A 171 11.88 1.08 -12.82
CA GLY A 171 10.56 0.47 -12.99
C GLY A 171 10.62 -1.05 -13.10
N VAL A 172 11.49 -1.56 -13.98
CA VAL A 172 11.72 -3.00 -14.13
C VAL A 172 12.43 -3.58 -12.92
N ASP A 173 13.45 -2.88 -12.40
CA ASP A 173 14.20 -3.29 -11.20
C ASP A 173 13.27 -3.46 -9.99
N PHE A 174 12.24 -2.61 -9.84
CA PHE A 174 11.22 -2.76 -8.80
C PHE A 174 10.40 -4.05 -8.96
N LEU A 175 10.06 -4.44 -10.20
CA LEU A 175 9.35 -5.70 -10.47
C LEU A 175 10.25 -6.89 -10.19
N GLU A 176 11.53 -6.82 -10.55
CA GLU A 176 12.52 -7.85 -10.23
C GLU A 176 12.67 -8.03 -8.70
N LEU A 177 12.70 -6.92 -7.96
CA LEU A 177 12.60 -6.96 -6.50
C LEU A 177 11.27 -7.56 -6.04
N CYS A 178 10.14 -7.41 -6.74
CA CYS A 178 8.91 -8.11 -6.36
C CYS A 178 8.97 -9.63 -6.61
N GLY A 179 10.00 -10.12 -7.32
CA GLY A 179 10.23 -11.53 -7.64
C GLY A 179 9.99 -11.88 -9.11
N PHE A 180 9.68 -10.90 -9.96
CA PHE A 180 9.54 -11.13 -11.40
C PHE A 180 10.92 -11.38 -12.01
N GLU A 181 10.97 -12.25 -13.01
CA GLU A 181 12.20 -12.63 -13.70
C GLU A 181 12.03 -12.38 -15.19
N ARG A 182 13.10 -11.96 -15.87
CA ARG A 182 13.09 -11.88 -17.32
C ARG A 182 13.20 -13.29 -17.88
N THR A 183 12.32 -13.59 -18.82
CA THR A 183 12.36 -14.86 -19.55
C THR A 183 13.62 -14.89 -20.43
N GLU A 184 14.13 -16.07 -20.77
CA GLU A 184 15.36 -16.26 -21.55
C GLU A 184 15.35 -15.52 -22.90
N GLU A 185 14.18 -15.37 -23.52
CA GLU A 185 13.97 -14.64 -24.77
C GLU A 185 13.90 -13.11 -24.59
N GLY A 186 13.87 -12.63 -23.34
CA GLY A 186 13.76 -11.20 -23.03
C GLY A 186 12.41 -10.56 -23.39
N GLU A 187 11.40 -11.34 -23.78
CA GLU A 187 10.10 -10.84 -24.21
C GLU A 187 9.09 -10.62 -23.07
N PHE A 188 9.25 -11.34 -21.95
CA PHE A 188 8.31 -11.32 -20.83
C PHE A 188 9.03 -11.21 -19.48
N LEU A 189 8.39 -10.49 -18.56
CA LEU A 189 8.61 -10.61 -17.12
C LEU A 189 7.61 -11.63 -16.56
N TYR A 190 8.11 -12.67 -15.91
CA TYR A 190 7.32 -13.75 -15.35
C TYR A 190 7.62 -13.92 -13.86
N LEU A 191 6.60 -14.14 -13.04
CA LEU A 191 6.74 -14.46 -11.62
C LEU A 191 6.39 -15.95 -11.39
N PRO A 192 7.40 -16.81 -11.16
CA PRO A 192 7.17 -18.21 -10.82
C PRO A 192 6.33 -18.36 -9.56
N GLN A 193 5.48 -19.40 -9.49
CA GLN A 193 4.55 -19.58 -8.36
C GLN A 193 5.30 -19.76 -7.05
N GLU A 194 6.45 -20.41 -7.11
CA GLU A 194 7.35 -20.75 -6.03
C GLU A 194 8.01 -19.50 -5.44
N LYS A 195 8.18 -18.46 -6.26
CA LYS A 195 8.80 -17.19 -5.89
C LYS A 195 7.80 -16.14 -5.41
N VAL A 196 6.49 -16.44 -5.44
CA VAL A 196 5.45 -15.55 -4.92
C VAL A 196 5.60 -15.41 -3.41
N ASN A 197 6.16 -14.28 -2.98
CA ASN A 197 6.28 -13.95 -1.56
C ASN A 197 5.26 -12.86 -1.18
N MET A 198 4.20 -13.28 -0.49
CA MET A 198 3.12 -12.38 -0.08
C MET A 198 3.58 -11.24 0.84
N ALA A 199 4.56 -11.48 1.72
CA ALA A 199 5.10 -10.42 2.56
C ALA A 199 5.78 -9.34 1.72
N VAL A 200 6.60 -9.75 0.74
CA VAL A 200 7.29 -8.84 -0.19
C VAL A 200 6.29 -8.07 -1.05
N LEU A 201 5.26 -8.73 -1.60
CA LEU A 201 4.23 -8.07 -2.42
C LEU A 201 3.40 -7.07 -1.60
N ASN A 202 3.04 -7.42 -0.36
CA ASN A 202 2.31 -6.51 0.53
C ASN A 202 3.18 -5.31 0.94
N SER A 203 4.47 -5.52 1.25
CA SER A 203 5.41 -4.43 1.49
C SER A 203 5.55 -3.53 0.26
N ALA A 204 5.78 -4.11 -0.92
CA ALA A 204 5.87 -3.38 -2.19
C ALA A 204 4.61 -2.54 -2.47
N GLY A 205 3.42 -3.12 -2.27
CA GLY A 205 2.15 -2.42 -2.42
C GLY A 205 1.99 -1.27 -1.43
N SER A 206 2.43 -1.45 -0.19
CA SER A 206 2.41 -0.38 0.83
C SER A 206 3.37 0.76 0.46
N GLU A 207 4.59 0.45 0.01
CA GLU A 207 5.56 1.45 -0.42
C GLU A 207 5.06 2.24 -1.64
N LEU A 208 4.46 1.57 -2.62
CA LEU A 208 3.84 2.21 -3.79
C LEU A 208 2.69 3.14 -3.39
N LYS A 209 1.79 2.69 -2.50
CA LYS A 209 0.71 3.54 -1.97
C LYS A 209 1.28 4.75 -1.23
N SER A 210 2.29 4.55 -0.40
CA SER A 210 2.98 5.64 0.28
C SER A 210 3.57 6.63 -0.72
N ALA A 211 4.23 6.15 -1.78
CA ALA A 211 4.82 6.99 -2.83
C ALA A 211 3.79 7.80 -3.63
N ILE A 212 2.58 7.27 -3.82
CA ILE A 212 1.49 7.96 -4.52
C ILE A 212 0.82 9.00 -3.61
N THR A 213 0.57 8.67 -2.35
CA THR A 213 -0.17 9.50 -1.41
C THR A 213 0.71 10.56 -0.72
N ASN A 214 2.00 10.29 -0.53
CA ASN A 214 2.92 11.18 0.17
C ASN A 214 3.58 12.20 -0.78
N PRO A 215 3.30 13.51 -0.64
CA PRO A 215 3.90 14.56 -1.48
C PRO A 215 5.42 14.69 -1.30
N PHE A 216 5.98 14.23 -0.18
CA PHE A 216 7.40 14.34 0.15
C PHE A 216 8.21 13.08 -0.20
N PHE A 217 7.58 12.09 -0.85
CA PHE A 217 8.25 10.86 -1.22
C PHE A 217 9.45 11.14 -2.15
N GLY A 218 10.66 10.81 -1.71
CA GLY A 218 11.91 10.98 -2.46
C GLY A 218 12.65 12.32 -2.26
N VAL A 219 12.04 13.29 -1.58
CA VAL A 219 12.60 14.65 -1.38
C VAL A 219 13.72 14.69 -0.33
N LEU A 220 13.70 13.79 0.68
CA LEU A 220 14.56 13.92 1.88
C LEU A 220 15.67 12.85 2.03
N SER A 221 15.92 12.00 1.03
CA SER A 221 17.01 11.02 1.14
C SER A 221 18.22 11.50 0.33
N ARG A 222 19.38 11.64 0.97
CA ARG A 222 20.63 11.81 0.22
C ARG A 222 20.92 10.53 -0.57
N PRO A 223 21.51 10.61 -1.78
CA PRO A 223 21.95 9.42 -2.48
C PRO A 223 22.91 8.63 -1.56
N ILE A 224 22.76 7.32 -1.57
CA ILE A 224 23.82 6.44 -1.11
C ILE A 224 24.86 6.57 -2.23
N GLU A 225 25.83 7.47 -2.03
CA GLU A 225 27.00 7.53 -2.91
C GLU A 225 27.63 6.14 -2.89
N GLU A 226 27.64 5.49 -4.05
CA GLU A 226 28.54 4.37 -4.31
C GLU A 226 29.94 4.89 -4.05
N SER A 227 30.52 4.46 -2.93
CA SER A 227 31.94 4.61 -2.68
C SER A 227 32.66 3.75 -3.71
N GLY A 228 33.00 4.37 -4.84
CA GLY A 228 33.96 3.85 -5.80
C GLY A 228 35.29 3.60 -5.08
N VAL A 229 35.76 2.36 -5.25
CA VAL A 229 37.12 1.92 -4.97
C VAL A 229 38.07 2.57 -5.96
#